data_AF-C7P7K0-F1
#
_entry.id   AF-C7P7K0-F1
#
_cell.length_a   1.000
_cell.length_b   1.000
_cell.length_c   1.000
_cell.angle_alpha   90.00
_cell.angle_beta   90.00
_cell.angle_gamma   90.00
#
_symmetry.space_group_name_H-M   'P 1'
#
loop_
_entity.id
_entity.type
_entity.pdbx_description
1 polymer ?
#
loop_
_entity_poly.entity_id
_entity_poly.type
_entity_poly.pdbx_seq_one_letter_code
_entity_poly.pdbx_strand_id
1 'polypeptide(L)'
;MKKTKVIVLAENALTNPGKLTRYLNSLKQPIVVKETCFGAYIEGEEELVDKLAQDIRNFEKNRIFCKDRGYPIWDERRCRAFRGGGPREGFHQLEAEQAVLDKIGLALDKIEKEGLTPMEEVLAKERELIKRESKIPVEEFKNIVEKVLGSKNEA
;
A
#
# COMPACT_ATOMS: atom_id res chain seq x y z
N MET A 1 -0.23 27.58 5.53
CA MET A 1 0.46 26.87 6.65
C MET A 1 1.51 25.94 6.05
N LYS A 2 2.53 25.46 6.78
CA LYS A 2 3.44 24.45 6.19
C LYS A 2 2.85 23.05 6.34
N LYS A 3 2.89 22.25 5.29
CA LYS A 3 2.38 20.88 5.26
C LYS A 3 3.45 19.93 4.75
N THR A 4 3.47 18.73 5.31
CA THR A 4 4.36 17.66 4.89
C THR A 4 3.52 16.48 4.42
N LYS A 5 3.87 15.91 3.28
CA LYS A 5 3.25 14.66 2.78
C LYS A 5 4.29 13.58 2.60
N VAL A 6 3.81 12.36 2.77
CA VAL A 6 4.48 11.14 2.35
C VAL A 6 3.94 10.73 0.99
N ILE A 7 4.84 10.49 0.05
CA ILE A 7 4.56 9.86 -1.24
C ILE A 7 5.13 8.44 -1.17
N VAL A 8 4.26 7.46 -1.40
CA VAL A 8 4.60 6.03 -1.40
C VAL A 8 4.36 5.46 -2.78
N LEU A 9 5.32 4.68 -3.24
CA LEU A 9 5.25 3.93 -4.47
C LEU A 9 4.75 2.51 -4.15
N ALA A 10 3.80 2.02 -4.94
CA ALA A 10 3.45 0.61 -4.96
C ALA A 10 4.67 -0.24 -5.36
N GLU A 11 4.74 -1.50 -4.94
CA GLU A 11 5.86 -2.38 -5.28
C GLU A 11 5.91 -2.66 -6.78
N ASN A 12 4.75 -2.70 -7.43
CA ASN A 12 4.63 -2.85 -8.88
C ASN A 12 4.74 -1.52 -9.68
N ALA A 13 5.18 -0.42 -9.05
CA ALA A 13 5.44 0.82 -9.76
C ALA A 13 6.71 0.73 -10.64
N LEU A 14 6.66 1.26 -11.85
CA LEU A 14 7.82 1.40 -12.74
C LEU A 14 8.76 2.52 -12.28
N THR A 15 8.22 3.52 -11.58
CA THR A 15 8.98 4.60 -10.98
C THR A 15 9.67 4.11 -9.70
N ASN A 16 10.95 4.49 -9.53
CA ASN A 16 11.69 4.27 -8.29
C ASN A 16 11.85 5.57 -7.49
N PRO A 17 12.17 5.51 -6.18
CA PRO A 17 12.32 6.69 -5.32
C PRO A 17 13.27 7.76 -5.85
N GLY A 18 14.41 7.35 -6.42
CA GLY A 18 15.39 8.26 -7.00
C GLY A 18 14.86 8.98 -8.23
N LYS A 19 14.14 8.28 -9.12
CA LYS A 19 13.48 8.87 -10.29
C LYS A 19 12.40 9.86 -9.87
N LEU A 20 11.56 9.51 -8.90
CA LEU A 20 10.55 10.40 -8.32
C LEU A 20 11.21 11.67 -7.75
N THR A 21 12.25 11.51 -6.94
CA THR A 21 12.94 12.64 -6.28
C THR A 21 13.60 13.57 -7.31
N ARG A 22 14.23 13.03 -8.36
CA ARG A 22 14.78 13.84 -9.45
C ARG A 22 13.70 14.60 -10.20
N TYR A 23 12.57 13.95 -10.49
CA TYR A 23 11.41 14.59 -11.11
C TYR A 23 10.91 15.76 -10.25
N LEU A 24 10.72 15.55 -8.94
CA LEU A 24 10.26 16.61 -8.03
C LEU A 24 11.19 17.81 -7.98
N ASN A 25 12.51 17.56 -7.89
CA ASN A 25 13.50 18.63 -7.92
C ASN A 25 13.53 19.36 -9.27
N SER A 26 13.22 18.68 -10.38
CA SER A 26 13.19 19.29 -11.72
C SER A 26 12.04 20.29 -11.91
N LEU A 27 10.98 20.19 -11.11
CA LEU A 27 9.85 21.11 -11.15
C LEU A 27 10.18 22.52 -10.61
N LYS A 28 11.32 22.68 -9.94
CA LYS A 28 11.81 23.94 -9.36
C LYS A 28 10.77 24.66 -8.47
N GLN A 29 9.91 23.89 -7.81
CA GLN A 29 8.94 24.39 -6.86
C GLN A 29 9.62 24.72 -5.52
N PRO A 30 9.13 25.72 -4.76
CA PRO A 30 9.68 26.09 -3.45
C PRO A 30 9.28 25.08 -2.36
N ILE A 31 9.70 23.83 -2.53
CA ILE A 31 9.45 22.71 -1.61
C ILE A 31 10.75 22.06 -1.19
N VAL A 32 10.74 21.44 -0.01
CA VAL A 32 11.79 20.53 0.44
C VAL A 32 11.40 19.13 0.03
N VAL A 33 12.32 18.43 -0.64
CA VAL A 33 12.14 17.03 -1.04
C VAL A 33 13.16 16.17 -0.30
N LYS A 34 12.71 15.03 0.23
CA LYS A 34 13.58 14.02 0.83
C LYS A 34 13.26 12.65 0.26
N GLU A 35 14.25 12.00 -0.32
CA GLU A 35 14.15 10.62 -0.79
C GLU A 35 14.00 9.65 0.39
N THR A 36 13.17 8.62 0.21
CA THR A 36 13.00 7.50 1.14
C THR A 36 13.09 6.16 0.40
N CYS A 37 13.19 5.06 1.13
CA CYS A 37 13.27 3.72 0.52
C CYS A 37 11.99 3.27 -0.19
N PHE A 38 10.85 3.93 0.07
CA PHE A 38 9.54 3.60 -0.49
C PHE A 38 8.95 4.73 -1.35
N GLY A 39 9.69 5.83 -1.55
CA GLY A 39 9.20 6.99 -2.30
C GLY A 39 9.90 8.27 -1.87
N ALA A 40 9.13 9.28 -1.48
CA ALA A 40 9.69 10.58 -1.09
C ALA A 40 8.79 11.31 -0.07
N TYR A 41 9.38 12.25 0.66
CA TYR A 41 8.65 13.25 1.41
C TYR A 41 8.73 14.59 0.69
N ILE A 42 7.62 15.32 0.72
CA ILE A 42 7.55 16.71 0.25
C ILE A 42 7.04 17.59 1.39
N GLU A 43 7.63 18.77 1.54
CA GLU A 43 7.23 19.77 2.51
C GLU A 43 7.27 21.16 1.91
N GLY A 44 6.27 21.99 2.21
CA GLY A 44 6.18 23.34 1.68
C GLY A 44 4.90 24.03 2.13
N GLU A 45 4.51 25.04 1.37
CA GLU A 45 3.20 25.68 1.48
C GLU A 45 2.09 24.62 1.22
N GLU A 46 1.01 24.68 1.98
CA GLU A 46 -0.04 23.68 2.01
C GLU A 46 -0.76 23.48 0.67
N GLU A 47 -1.22 24.56 0.05
CA GLU A 47 -1.91 24.52 -1.25
C GLU A 47 -0.98 23.98 -2.33
N LEU A 48 0.28 24.42 -2.30
CA LEU A 48 1.30 23.93 -3.23
C LEU A 48 1.56 22.42 -3.05
N VAL A 49 1.72 21.95 -1.81
CA VAL A 49 1.97 20.54 -1.50
C VAL A 49 0.77 19.67 -1.87
N ASP A 50 -0.45 20.13 -1.61
CA ASP A 50 -1.68 19.42 -1.97
C ASP A 50 -1.83 19.32 -3.49
N LYS A 51 -1.63 20.42 -4.22
CA LYS A 51 -1.66 20.45 -5.68
C LYS A 51 -0.60 19.51 -6.27
N LEU A 52 0.63 19.62 -5.80
CA LEU A 52 1.72 18.81 -6.31
C LEU A 52 1.48 17.31 -6.02
N ALA A 53 0.94 16.96 -4.86
CA ALA A 53 0.58 15.59 -4.55
C ALA A 53 -0.48 15.03 -5.52
N GLN A 54 -1.46 15.84 -5.93
CA GLN A 54 -2.43 15.42 -6.95
C GLN A 54 -1.75 15.19 -8.32
N ASP A 55 -0.87 16.11 -8.73
CA ASP A 55 -0.14 15.99 -10.00
C ASP A 55 0.77 14.74 -10.02
N ILE A 56 1.49 14.48 -8.92
CA ILE A 56 2.37 13.31 -8.80
C ILE A 56 1.59 12.00 -8.87
N ARG A 57 0.38 11.91 -8.28
CA ARG A 57 -0.45 10.71 -8.36
C ARG A 57 -0.81 10.33 -9.80
N ASN A 58 -0.84 11.31 -10.70
CA ASN A 58 -1.10 11.10 -12.12
C ASN A 58 0.17 10.74 -12.92
N PHE A 59 1.37 10.92 -12.36
CA PHE A 59 2.63 10.54 -13.01
C PHE A 59 2.69 9.04 -13.32
N GLU A 60 2.20 8.23 -12.38
CA GLU A 60 1.97 6.81 -12.58
C GLU A 60 0.67 6.42 -11.87
N LYS A 61 -0.43 6.51 -12.62
CA LYS A 61 -1.79 6.35 -12.11
C LYS A 61 -1.97 5.02 -11.39
N ASN A 62 -2.65 5.04 -10.25
CA ASN A 62 -2.93 3.86 -9.40
C ASN A 62 -1.67 3.11 -8.90
N ARG A 63 -0.49 3.74 -8.99
CA ARG A 63 0.78 3.21 -8.49
C ARG A 63 1.47 4.14 -7.50
N ILE A 64 1.05 5.40 -7.44
CA ILE A 64 1.56 6.39 -6.50
C ILE A 64 0.46 6.84 -5.54
N PHE A 65 0.77 6.75 -4.25
CA PHE A 65 -0.15 7.08 -3.16
C PHE A 65 0.44 8.19 -2.30
N CYS A 66 -0.42 9.07 -1.80
CA CYS A 66 -0.02 10.20 -0.97
C CYS A 66 -0.82 10.23 0.32
N LYS A 67 -0.16 10.50 1.44
CA LYS A 67 -0.80 10.73 2.72
C LYS A 67 -0.18 11.90 3.47
N ASP A 68 -0.99 12.54 4.32
CA ASP A 68 -0.51 13.62 5.17
C ASP A 68 0.43 13.08 6.25
N ARG A 69 1.44 13.88 6.56
CA ARG A 69 2.41 13.61 7.61
C ARG A 69 2.31 14.72 8.64
N GLY A 70 1.99 14.36 9.89
CA GLY A 70 1.85 15.32 10.98
C GLY A 70 3.16 15.94 11.51
N TYR A 71 4.31 15.63 10.91
CA TYR A 71 5.61 16.12 11.34
C TYR A 71 6.46 16.58 10.14
N PRO A 72 7.19 17.68 10.28
CA PRO A 72 8.18 18.13 9.32
C PRO A 72 9.23 17.07 8.93
N ILE A 73 9.84 17.28 7.77
CA ILE A 73 11.06 16.59 7.39
C ILE A 73 12.14 16.97 8.40
N TRP A 74 12.84 15.95 8.93
CA TRP A 74 13.89 16.10 9.94
C TRP A 74 13.44 16.62 11.32
N ASP A 75 12.15 16.55 11.65
CA ASP A 75 11.65 16.89 12.99
C ASP A 75 12.40 16.09 14.08
N GLU A 76 13.08 16.81 14.99
CA GLU A 76 13.93 16.24 16.04
C GLU A 76 13.19 15.27 16.97
N ARG A 77 11.87 15.48 17.17
CA ARG A 77 11.04 14.63 18.03
C ARG A 77 10.87 13.22 17.47
N ARG A 78 10.96 13.07 16.14
CA ARG A 78 10.69 11.82 15.41
C ARG A 78 11.92 11.28 14.68
N CYS A 79 12.87 12.11 14.31
CA CYS A 79 13.96 11.70 13.45
C CYS A 79 15.00 10.89 14.24
N ARG A 80 15.14 9.62 13.86
CA ARG A 80 16.13 8.66 14.39
C ARG A 80 17.55 9.22 14.52
N ALA A 81 17.97 10.08 13.59
CA ALA A 81 19.31 10.66 13.58
C ALA A 81 19.60 11.48 14.84
N PHE A 82 18.63 12.27 15.31
CA PHE A 82 18.76 13.07 16.53
C PHE A 82 18.57 12.25 17.81
N ARG A 83 17.92 11.08 17.71
CA ARG A 83 17.66 10.16 18.84
C ARG A 83 18.79 9.15 19.07
N GLY A 84 19.93 9.30 18.40
CA GLY A 84 21.08 8.38 18.54
C GLY A 84 20.86 7.01 17.88
N GLY A 85 19.87 6.86 17.00
CA GLY A 85 19.53 5.58 16.39
C GLY A 85 18.24 4.96 16.92
N GLY A 86 18.10 3.65 16.75
CA GLY A 86 16.95 2.87 17.20
C GLY A 86 15.93 2.48 16.11
N PRO A 87 14.95 1.62 16.48
CA PRO A 87 13.87 1.21 15.60
C PRO A 87 12.99 2.43 15.24
N ARG A 88 12.59 2.52 13.97
CA ARG A 88 11.71 3.60 13.51
C ARG A 88 10.29 3.33 14.00
N GLU A 89 9.69 4.27 14.70
CA GLU A 89 8.31 4.15 15.16
C GLU A 89 7.37 4.03 13.97
N GLY A 90 6.49 3.02 13.99
CA GLY A 90 5.54 2.76 12.90
C GLY A 90 6.17 2.14 11.65
N PHE A 91 7.41 1.65 11.69
CA PHE A 91 8.03 0.97 10.54
C PHE A 91 7.22 -0.24 10.06
N HIS A 92 6.82 -1.13 10.98
CA HIS A 92 6.00 -2.30 10.63
C HIS A 92 4.61 -1.91 10.10
N GLN A 93 4.03 -0.81 10.59
CA GLN A 93 2.78 -0.29 10.06
C GLN A 93 2.96 0.22 8.62
N LEU A 94 4.05 0.95 8.35
CA LEU A 94 4.37 1.42 7.00
C LEU A 94 4.63 0.26 6.04
N GLU A 95 5.32 -0.77 6.49
CA GLU A 95 5.58 -2.00 5.74
C GLU A 95 4.26 -2.74 5.41
N ALA A 96 3.37 -2.90 6.40
CA ALA A 96 2.06 -3.50 6.19
C ALA A 96 1.17 -2.67 5.23
N GLU A 97 1.20 -1.34 5.35
CA GLU A 97 0.48 -0.45 4.42
C GLU A 97 1.03 -0.56 3.00
N GLN A 98 2.35 -0.58 2.84
CA GLN A 98 3.01 -0.69 1.53
C GLN A 98 2.66 -2.00 0.82
N ALA A 99 2.67 -3.12 1.55
CA ALA A 99 2.35 -4.45 1.01
C ALA A 99 0.91 -4.56 0.45
N VAL A 100 0.00 -3.67 0.84
CA VAL A 100 -1.40 -3.66 0.38
C VAL A 100 -1.60 -2.75 -0.84
N LEU A 101 -0.68 -1.81 -1.11
CA LEU A 101 -0.83 -0.81 -2.17
C LEU A 101 -1.00 -1.43 -3.56
N ASP A 102 -0.31 -2.53 -3.85
CA ASP A 102 -0.44 -3.24 -5.12
C ASP A 102 -1.87 -3.74 -5.36
N LYS A 103 -2.48 -4.32 -4.32
CA LYS A 103 -3.87 -4.80 -4.38
C LYS A 103 -4.85 -3.65 -4.58
N ILE A 104 -4.62 -2.53 -3.88
CA ILE A 104 -5.42 -1.31 -4.04
C ILE A 104 -5.28 -0.78 -5.48
N GLY A 105 -4.06 -0.71 -6.00
CA GLY A 105 -3.78 -0.25 -7.36
C GLY A 105 -4.49 -1.11 -8.42
N LEU A 106 -4.42 -2.44 -8.29
CA LEU A 106 -5.13 -3.36 -9.18
C LEU A 106 -6.65 -3.21 -9.09
N ALA A 107 -7.20 -3.01 -7.88
CA ALA A 107 -8.62 -2.78 -7.68
C ALA A 107 -9.08 -1.47 -8.34
N LEU A 108 -8.30 -0.39 -8.21
CA LEU A 108 -8.58 0.89 -8.86
C LEU A 108 -8.54 0.77 -10.38
N ASP A 109 -7.54 0.08 -10.94
CA ASP A 109 -7.46 -0.18 -12.39
C ASP A 109 -8.67 -0.95 -12.91
N LYS A 110 -9.17 -1.91 -12.12
CA LYS A 110 -10.35 -2.69 -12.46
C LYS A 110 -11.61 -1.81 -12.43
N ILE A 111 -11.77 -0.98 -11.40
CA ILE A 111 -12.89 -0.04 -11.28
C ILE A 111 -12.91 0.94 -12.46
N GLU A 112 -11.75 1.41 -12.91
CA GLU A 112 -11.66 2.31 -14.06
C GLU A 112 -12.06 1.64 -15.38
N LYS A 113 -11.78 0.34 -15.55
CA LYS A 113 -12.09 -0.42 -16.76
C LYS A 113 -13.52 -0.95 -16.81
N GLU A 114 -14.00 -1.49 -15.70
CA GLU A 114 -15.24 -2.25 -15.61
C GLU A 114 -16.35 -1.49 -14.87
N GLY A 115 -16.02 -0.39 -14.20
CA GLY A 115 -16.94 0.32 -13.31
C GLY A 115 -16.96 -0.25 -11.89
N LEU A 116 -17.76 0.38 -11.03
CA LEU A 116 -17.97 -0.07 -9.65
C LEU A 116 -18.90 -1.29 -9.66
N THR A 117 -18.42 -2.41 -9.11
CA THR A 117 -19.27 -3.56 -8.81
C THR A 117 -20.24 -3.21 -7.67
N PRO A 118 -21.52 -3.63 -7.74
CA PRO A 118 -22.44 -3.51 -6.62
C PRO A 118 -21.91 -4.20 -5.36
N MET A 119 -22.15 -3.61 -4.20
CA MET A 119 -21.62 -4.10 -2.92
C MET A 119 -22.18 -5.48 -2.58
N GLU A 120 -23.42 -5.75 -2.97
CA GLU A 120 -24.09 -7.03 -2.76
C GLU A 120 -23.35 -8.19 -3.43
N GLU A 121 -22.83 -7.97 -4.64
CA GLU A 121 -22.06 -8.97 -5.40
C GLU A 121 -20.70 -9.23 -4.76
N VAL A 122 -20.04 -8.17 -4.28
CA VAL A 122 -18.75 -8.28 -3.57
C VAL A 122 -18.93 -9.10 -2.30
N LEU A 123 -19.95 -8.79 -1.50
CA LEU A 123 -20.28 -9.51 -0.26
C LEU A 123 -20.70 -10.97 -0.53
N ALA A 124 -21.38 -11.23 -1.65
CA ALA A 124 -21.71 -12.60 -2.04
C ALA A 124 -20.45 -13.43 -2.33
N LYS A 125 -19.52 -12.88 -3.14
CA LYS A 125 -18.23 -13.54 -3.44
C LYS A 125 -17.38 -13.72 -2.20
N GLU A 126 -17.33 -12.73 -1.32
CA GLU A 126 -16.61 -12.83 -0.05
C GLU A 126 -17.15 -13.97 0.82
N ARG A 127 -18.49 -14.08 0.96
CA ARG A 127 -19.11 -15.20 1.69
C ARG A 127 -18.80 -16.57 1.07
N GLU A 128 -18.75 -16.67 -0.26
CA GLU A 128 -18.36 -17.91 -0.94
C GLU A 128 -16.90 -18.29 -0.68
N LEU A 129 -15.99 -17.31 -0.74
CA LEU A 129 -14.57 -17.51 -0.41
C LEU A 129 -14.39 -17.95 1.04
N ILE A 130 -15.07 -17.29 1.99
CA ILE A 130 -15.03 -17.66 3.41
C ILE A 130 -15.52 -19.09 3.61
N LYS A 131 -16.61 -19.50 2.94
CA LYS A 131 -17.09 -20.90 3.01
C LYS A 131 -16.05 -21.88 2.48
N ARG A 132 -15.40 -21.56 1.35
CA ARG A 132 -14.38 -22.42 0.74
C ARG A 132 -13.12 -22.54 1.61
N GLU A 133 -12.71 -21.46 2.27
CA GLU A 133 -11.52 -21.44 3.13
C GLU A 133 -11.81 -21.87 4.57
N SER A 134 -13.09 -22.02 4.92
CA SER A 134 -13.48 -22.56 6.22
C SER A 134 -12.93 -23.98 6.39
N LYS A 135 -12.42 -24.24 7.59
CA LYS A 135 -11.88 -25.56 7.92
C LYS A 135 -13.00 -26.58 7.88
N ILE A 136 -12.77 -27.68 7.19
CA ILE A 136 -13.67 -28.83 7.17
C ILE A 136 -13.77 -29.40 8.60
N PRO A 137 -14.96 -29.76 9.10
CA PRO A 137 -15.11 -30.48 10.37
C PRO A 137 -14.24 -31.74 10.43
N VAL A 138 -13.77 -32.09 11.63
CA VAL A 138 -12.85 -33.22 11.82
C VAL A 138 -13.48 -34.53 11.36
N GLU A 139 -14.77 -34.71 11.60
CA GLU A 139 -15.56 -35.88 11.21
C GLU A 139 -15.66 -36.02 9.68
N GLU A 140 -15.92 -34.91 8.99
CA GLU A 140 -15.99 -34.89 7.53
C GLU A 140 -14.60 -35.13 6.92
N PHE A 141 -13.54 -34.58 7.52
CA PHE A 141 -12.16 -34.89 7.12
C PHE A 141 -11.83 -36.38 7.28
N LYS A 142 -12.19 -37.00 8.43
CA LYS A 142 -11.99 -38.45 8.65
C LYS A 142 -12.69 -39.29 7.59
N ASN A 143 -13.95 -38.96 7.26
CA ASN A 143 -14.70 -39.64 6.21
C ASN A 143 -14.04 -39.51 4.83
N ILE A 144 -13.50 -38.33 4.49
CA ILE A 144 -12.76 -38.12 3.24
C ILE A 144 -11.49 -38.98 3.22
N VAL A 145 -10.74 -39.02 4.32
CA VAL A 145 -9.51 -39.81 4.45
C VAL A 145 -9.81 -41.31 4.30
N GLU A 146 -10.84 -41.84 4.98
CA GLU A 146 -11.26 -43.24 4.87
C GLU A 146 -11.72 -43.59 3.45
N LYS A 147 -12.44 -42.69 2.76
CA LYS A 147 -12.86 -42.90 1.37
C LYS A 147 -11.67 -42.99 0.40
N VAL A 148 -10.65 -42.14 0.60
CA VAL A 148 -9.48 -42.04 -0.29
C VAL A 148 -8.41 -43.11 0.01
N LEU A 149 -8.25 -43.51 1.27
CA LEU A 149 -7.24 -44.49 1.70
C LEU A 149 -7.80 -45.90 1.92
N GLY A 150 -9.07 -46.03 2.31
CA GLY A 150 -9.73 -47.32 2.56
C GLY A 150 -10.00 -48.13 1.28
N SER A 151 -10.04 -47.48 0.12
CA SER A 151 -10.15 -48.13 -1.19
C SER A 151 -8.83 -48.73 -1.71
N LYS A 152 -7.71 -48.59 -0.99
CA LYS A 152 -6.40 -49.14 -1.36
C LYS A 152 -6.01 -50.44 -0.64
N ASN A 153 -6.86 -50.97 0.25
CA ASN A 153 -6.53 -52.14 1.08
C ASN A 153 -7.23 -53.44 0.67
N GLU A 154 -7.80 -53.52 -0.54
CA GLU A 154 -8.22 -54.80 -1.14
C GLU A 154 -7.14 -55.27 -2.12
N ALA A 155 -6.10 -55.92 -1.58
CA ALA A 155 -5.12 -56.72 -2.33
C ALA A 155 -4.90 -58.05 -1.60
#